data_AF-T0RCK0-F1
#
_entry.id   AF-T0RCK0-F1
#
_cell.length_a   1.000
_cell.length_b   1.000
_cell.length_c   1.000
_cell.angle_alpha   90.00
_cell.angle_beta   90.00
_cell.angle_gamma   90.00
#
_symmetry.space_group_name_H-M   'P 1'
#
loop_
_entity.id
_entity.type
_entity.pdbx_description
1 polymer ?
#
loop_
_entity_poly.entity_id
_entity_poly.type
_entity_poly.pdbx_seq_one_letter_code
_entity_poly.pdbx_strand_id
1 'polypeptide(L)' 'MTFDSDFKFETFEEYFGDANQVDKIINECEVCNAKMIHTHLSDYKNLCIQENSRCPDCGHGNRKKIHTLN' A
#
# COMPACT_ATOMS: atom_id res chain seq x y z
N MET A 1 -12.84 12.57 14.15
CA MET A 1 -11.69 12.10 13.35
C MET A 1 -12.11 12.21 11.90
N THR A 2 -11.64 13.24 11.20
CA THR A 2 -11.77 13.35 9.75
C THR A 2 -10.94 12.22 9.16
N PHE A 3 -11.58 11.18 8.61
CA PHE A 3 -10.89 10.19 7.82
C PHE A 3 -10.29 10.92 6.62
N ASP A 4 -8.96 11.03 6.59
CA ASP A 4 -8.21 11.55 5.45
C ASP A 4 -8.71 10.83 4.17
N SER A 5 -9.29 11.58 3.24
CA SER A 5 -9.96 11.09 2.02
C SER A 5 -9.07 10.30 1.06
N ASP A 6 -7.79 10.14 1.39
CA ASP A 6 -6.78 9.51 0.56
C ASP A 6 -6.60 8.01 0.82
N PHE A 7 -7.14 7.47 1.91
CA PHE A 7 -7.02 6.05 2.23
C PHE A 7 -8.02 5.23 1.42
N LYS A 8 -7.53 4.35 0.56
CA LYS A 8 -8.36 3.41 -0.21
C LYS A 8 -8.31 2.02 0.43
N PHE A 9 -9.44 1.32 0.46
CA PHE A 9 -9.44 -0.09 0.83
C PHE A 9 -8.68 -0.90 -0.21
N GLU A 10 -7.94 -1.90 0.26
CA GLU A 10 -7.24 -2.81 -0.65
C GLU A 10 -8.24 -3.63 -1.48
N THR A 11 -8.09 -3.58 -2.80
CA THR A 11 -8.83 -4.43 -3.74
C THR A 11 -7.85 -5.40 -4.40
N PHE A 12 -8.10 -6.69 -4.27
CA PHE A 12 -7.25 -7.74 -4.83
C PHE A 12 -7.22 -7.78 -6.36
N GLU A 13 -8.16 -7.10 -7.01
CA GLU A 13 -8.24 -6.97 -8.48
C GLU A 13 -7.01 -6.28 -9.08
N GLU A 14 -6.27 -5.49 -8.31
CA GLU A 14 -5.04 -4.83 -8.74
C GLU A 14 -3.84 -5.79 -8.83
N TYR A 15 -3.92 -6.97 -8.20
CA TYR A 15 -2.84 -7.94 -8.13
C TYR A 15 -3.07 -9.09 -9.13
N PHE A 16 -2.86 -8.79 -10.41
CA PHE A 16 -2.96 -9.79 -11.48
C PHE A 16 -1.57 -10.23 -11.97
N GLY A 17 -1.29 -11.52 -11.92
CA GLY A 17 -0.06 -12.10 -12.47
C GLY A 17 0.57 -13.18 -11.58
N ASP A 18 1.80 -13.56 -11.93
CA ASP A 18 2.63 -14.48 -11.12
C ASP A 18 3.05 -13.84 -9.79
N ALA A 19 3.42 -14.66 -8.81
CA ALA A 19 3.87 -14.18 -7.48
C ALA A 19 4.99 -13.14 -7.58
N ASN A 20 5.94 -13.32 -8.51
CA ASN A 20 7.03 -12.36 -8.74
C ASN A 20 6.56 -11.05 -9.37
N GLN A 21 5.47 -11.06 -10.15
CA GLN A 21 4.90 -9.84 -10.74
C GLN A 21 4.13 -9.06 -9.67
N VAL A 22 3.34 -9.76 -8.86
CA VAL A 22 2.61 -9.16 -7.73
C VAL A 22 3.57 -8.55 -6.72
N ASP A 23 4.68 -9.25 -6.40
CA ASP A 23 5.72 -8.74 -5.50
C ASP A 23 6.31 -7.41 -6.00
N LYS A 24 6.55 -7.29 -7.32
CA LYS A 24 7.02 -6.04 -7.92
C LYS A 24 5.98 -4.93 -7.87
N ILE A 25 4.71 -5.26 -8.17
CA ILE A 25 3.62 -4.28 -8.12
C ILE A 25 3.49 -3.68 -6.71
N ILE A 26 3.69 -4.50 -5.67
CA ILE A 26 3.61 -4.09 -4.27
C ILE A 26 4.85 -3.31 -3.85
N ASN A 27 6.04 -3.88 -4.07
CA ASN A 27 7.27 -3.43 -3.44
C ASN A 27 8.10 -2.47 -4.31
N GLU A 28 7.82 -2.30 -5.60
CA GLU A 28 8.61 -1.47 -6.49
C GLU A 28 7.82 -0.25 -6.99
N CYS A 29 8.51 0.88 -7.12
CA CYS A 29 7.92 2.08 -7.71
C CYS A 29 7.78 1.91 -9.23
N GLU A 30 6.58 2.18 -9.77
CA GLU A 30 6.28 2.10 -11.21
C GLU A 30 7.12 3.05 -12.08
N VAL A 31 7.74 4.08 -11.50
CA VAL A 31 8.49 5.11 -12.23
C VAL A 31 10.00 4.85 -12.21
N CYS A 32 10.56 4.50 -11.05
CA CYS A 32 12.01 4.37 -10.88
C CYS A 32 12.46 2.95 -10.49
N ASN A 33 11.54 2.01 -10.31
CA ASN A 33 11.78 0.64 -9.85
C ASN A 33 12.53 0.55 -8.51
N ALA A 34 12.61 1.65 -7.75
CA ALA A 34 13.17 1.62 -6.42
C ALA A 34 12.22 0.89 -5.45
N LYS A 35 12.81 0.26 -4.43
CA LYS A 35 12.04 -0.45 -3.41
C LYS A 35 11.25 0.55 -2.56
N MET A 36 9.95 0.36 -2.48
CA MET A 36 9.04 1.18 -1.70
C MET A 36 9.19 0.88 -0.21
N ILE A 37 8.98 1.91 0.61
CA ILE A 37 8.95 1.79 2.07
C ILE A 37 7.49 1.76 2.50
N HIS A 38 7.08 0.65 3.11
CA HIS A 38 5.74 0.43 3.64
C HIS A 38 5.74 0.67 5.16
N THR A 39 4.81 1.48 5.63
CA THR A 39 4.58 1.72 7.06
C THR A 39 3.18 1.27 7.43
N HIS A 40 3.08 0.30 8.33
CA HIS A 40 1.81 -0.24 8.81
C HIS A 40 1.46 0.33 10.19
N LEU A 41 0.22 0.81 10.33
CA LEU A 41 -0.37 1.21 11.59
C LEU A 41 -1.59 0.33 11.85
N SER A 42 -1.44 -0.61 12.78
CA SER A 42 -2.48 -1.57 13.13
C SER A 42 -3.47 -0.97 14.14
N ASP A 43 -4.75 -0.93 13.77
CA ASP A 43 -5.87 -0.61 14.66
C ASP A 43 -6.66 -1.89 14.97
N TYR A 44 -6.32 -2.51 16.09
CA TYR A 44 -6.99 -3.73 16.56
C TYR A 44 -8.41 -3.49 17.08
N LYS A 45 -8.80 -2.24 17.37
CA LYS A 45 -10.16 -1.92 17.81
C LYS A 45 -11.13 -1.97 16.65
N ASN A 46 -10.72 -1.46 15.49
CA ASN A 46 -11.51 -1.46 14.28
C ASN A 46 -11.16 -2.62 13.32
N LEU A 47 -10.24 -3.50 13.71
CA LEU A 47 -9.74 -4.62 12.90
C LEU A 47 -9.25 -4.19 11.51
N CYS A 48 -8.53 -3.07 11.46
CA CYS A 48 -7.98 -2.51 10.23
C CYS A 48 -6.49 -2.22 10.38
N ILE A 49 -5.73 -2.41 9.32
CA ILE A 49 -4.34 -1.98 9.20
C ILE A 49 -4.29 -0.85 8.18
N GLN A 50 -3.76 0.30 8.57
CA GLN A 50 -3.46 1.39 7.64
C GLN A 50 -2.04 1.21 7.13
N GLU A 51 -1.87 1.02 5.83
CA GLU A 51 -0.58 0.98 5.15
C GLU A 51 -0.32 2.30 4.43
N ASN A 52 0.88 2.84 4.59
CA ASN A 52 1.37 3.98 3.82
C ASN A 52 2.68 3.61 3.13
N SER A 53 2.68 3.67 1.82
CA SER A 53 3.75 3.18 0.95
C SER A 53 4.32 4.35 0.18
N ARG A 54 5.63 4.59 0.30
CA ARG A 54 6.32 5.75 -0.31
C ARG A 54 7.60 5.34 -1.00
N CYS A 55 7.89 5.95 -2.15
CA CYS A 55 9.18 5.79 -2.81
C CYS A 55 10.22 6.77 -2.22
N PRO A 56 11.38 6.29 -1.72
CA PRO A 56 12.41 7.16 -1.16
C PRO A 56 13.19 7.96 -2.22
N ASP A 57 13.31 7.45 -3.45
CA ASP A 57 14.16 8.07 -4.48
C ASP A 57 13.45 9.17 -5.28
N CYS A 58 12.23 8.90 -5.78
CA CYS A 58 11.52 9.83 -6.66
C CYS A 58 10.36 10.57 -5.97
N GLY A 59 9.99 10.16 -4.75
CA GLY A 59 8.84 10.71 -4.02
C GLY A 59 7.47 10.45 -4.69
N HIS A 60 7.44 9.71 -5.80
CA HIS A 60 6.23 9.33 -6.51
C HIS A 60 5.60 8.07 -5.89
N GLY A 61 4.30 7.88 -6.11
CA GLY A 61 3.61 6.67 -5.67
C GLY A 61 3.33 6.60 -4.17
N ASN A 62 2.90 7.71 -3.56
CA ASN A 62 2.35 7.65 -2.20
C ASN A 62 1.02 6.89 -2.22
N ARG A 63 1.04 5.62 -1.82
CA ARG A 63 -0.17 4.78 -1.73
C ARG A 63 -0.57 4.67 -0.26
N LYS A 64 -1.79 5.08 0.07
CA LYS A 64 -2.39 4.91 1.39
C LYS A 64 -3.48 3.83 1.27
N LYS A 65 -3.22 2.64 1.80
CA LYS A 65 -4.14 1.50 1.75
C LYS A 65 -4.70 1.18 3.14
N ILE A 66 -5.91 0.64 3.20
CA ILE A 66 -6.48 0.04 4.40
C ILE A 66 -6.71 -1.44 4.13
N HIS A 67 -6.09 -2.29 4.94
CA HIS A 67 -6.31 -3.73 4.96
C HIS A 67 -7.28 -4.07 6.11
N THR A 68 -8.31 -4.84 5.85
CA THR A 68 -9.21 -5.36 6.89
C THR A 68 -8.70 -6.72 7.39
N LEU A 69 -8.71 -6.93 8.70
CA LEU A 69 -8.20 -8.14 9.36
C LEU A 69 -9.21 -9.31 9.45
N ASN A 70 -10.37 -9.22 8.80
CA ASN A 70 -11.51 -10.14 8.95
C ASN A 70 -11.65 -11.10 7.77
#